data_AF-A0A7I7WTL8-F1
#
_entry.id   AF-A0A7I7WTL8-F1
#
_cell.length_a   1.000
_cell.length_b   1.000
_cell.length_c   1.000
_cell.angle_alpha   90.00
_cell.angle_beta   90.00
_cell.angle_gamma   90.00
#
_symmetry.space_group_name_H-M   'P 1'
#
loop_
_entity.id
_entity.type
_entity.pdbx_description
1 polymer ?
#
loop_
_entity_poly.entity_id
_entity_poly.type
_entity_poly.pdbx_seq_one_letter_code
_entity_poly.pdbx_strand_id
1 'polypeptide(L)' 'MPDAPEDETKRKFREALERKKAKSAGGSDHKDKGAKQPRAHGPLESRREFRRKSG' A
#
# COMPACT_ATOMS: atom_id res chain seq x y z
N MET A 1 -6.49 39.90 13.71
CA MET A 1 -6.11 39.03 14.84
C MET A 1 -5.84 37.65 14.26
N PRO A 2 -4.63 37.08 14.38
CA PRO A 2 -4.42 35.70 13.98
C PRO A 2 -5.42 34.83 14.75
N ASP A 3 -6.20 34.04 14.01
CA ASP A 3 -7.10 33.01 14.51
C ASP A 3 -6.48 32.31 15.73
N ALA A 4 -7.26 32.13 16.78
CA ALA A 4 -6.79 31.42 17.97
C ALA A 4 -6.23 30.04 17.57
N PRO A 5 -5.29 29.45 18.33
CA PRO A 5 -4.73 28.13 18.02
C PRO A 5 -5.81 27.05 17.82
N GLU A 6 -6.97 27.22 18.44
CA GLU A 6 -8.16 26.39 18.25
C GLU A 6 -8.78 26.50 16.84
N ASP A 7 -8.75 27.67 16.24
CA ASP A 7 -9.33 27.87 14.92
C ASP A 7 -8.40 27.37 13.81
N GLU A 8 -7.07 27.48 14.02
CA GLU A 8 -6.08 26.82 13.17
C GLU A 8 -6.19 25.29 13.20
N THR A 9 -6.40 24.70 14.38
CA THR A 9 -6.59 23.25 14.52
C THR A 9 -7.90 22.79 13.87
N LYS A 10 -9.01 23.51 14.07
CA LYS A 10 -10.29 23.24 13.39
C LYS A 10 -10.15 23.33 11.87
N ARG A 11 -9.39 24.31 11.36
CA ARG A 11 -9.13 24.49 9.93
C ARG A 11 -8.35 23.30 9.35
N LYS A 12 -7.25 22.91 9.98
CA LYS A 12 -6.43 21.74 9.57
C LYS A 12 -7.22 20.44 9.63
N PHE A 13 -8.08 20.28 10.64
CA PHE A 13 -8.91 19.08 10.78
C PHE A 13 -9.95 18.96 9.65
N ARG A 14 -10.62 20.06 9.29
CA ARG A 14 -11.55 20.09 8.16
C ARG A 14 -10.84 19.75 6.84
N GLU A 15 -9.70 20.37 6.58
CA GLU A 15 -8.89 20.12 5.39
C GLU A 15 -8.42 18.65 5.30
N ALA A 16 -7.98 18.06 6.41
CA ALA A 16 -7.58 16.66 6.47
C ALA A 16 -8.76 15.71 6.22
N LEU A 17 -9.95 16.02 6.75
CA LEU A 17 -11.16 15.23 6.54
C LEU A 17 -11.59 15.25 5.07
N GLU A 18 -11.58 16.42 4.43
CA GLU A 18 -11.92 16.55 3.01
C GLU A 18 -10.92 15.80 2.14
N ARG A 19 -9.62 15.93 2.42
CA ARG A 19 -8.56 15.18 1.72
C ARG A 19 -8.73 13.67 1.88
N LYS A 20 -9.14 13.19 3.06
CA LYS A 20 -9.40 11.75 3.29
C LYS A 20 -10.63 11.28 2.50
N LYS A 21 -11.74 12.01 2.56
CA LYS A 21 -12.97 11.67 1.81
C LYS A 21 -12.74 11.65 0.30
N ALA A 22 -12.03 12.65 -0.23
CA ALA A 22 -11.66 12.71 -1.65
C ALA A 22 -10.76 11.53 -2.07
N LYS A 23 -9.80 11.13 -1.24
CA LYS A 23 -8.91 9.98 -1.48
C LYS A 23 -9.60 8.62 -1.27
N SER A 24 -10.63 8.56 -0.44
CA SER A 24 -11.43 7.34 -0.24
C SER A 24 -12.40 7.05 -1.39
N ALA A 25 -12.78 8.06 -2.19
CA ALA A 25 -13.61 7.87 -3.38
C ALA A 25 -12.83 7.34 -4.61
N GLY A 26 -11.50 7.47 -4.62
CA GLY A 26 -10.64 7.05 -5.74
C GLY A 26 -9.67 5.91 -5.42
N GLY A 27 -9.72 5.36 -4.20
CA GLY A 27 -9.01 4.13 -3.88
C GLY A 27 -9.69 3.00 -4.63
N SER A 28 -9.19 2.71 -5.84
CA SER A 28 -9.72 1.65 -6.71
C SER A 28 -10.09 0.46 -5.84
N ASP A 29 -11.36 0.11 -5.85
CA ASP A 29 -11.82 -1.19 -5.40
C ASP A 29 -10.82 -2.19 -6.00
N HIS A 30 -10.06 -2.92 -5.19
CA HIS A 30 -8.93 -3.77 -5.65
C HIS A 30 -9.44 -5.00 -6.44
N LYS A 31 -10.45 -4.80 -7.29
CA LYS A 31 -11.05 -5.70 -8.25
C LYS A 31 -10.14 -5.92 -9.45
N ASP A 32 -9.19 -5.01 -9.69
CA ASP A 32 -8.20 -5.13 -10.74
C ASP A 32 -6.92 -5.87 -10.30
N LYS A 33 -6.95 -6.50 -9.13
CA LYS A 33 -6.05 -7.63 -8.86
C LYS A 33 -6.60 -8.82 -9.61
N GLY A 34 -6.44 -8.78 -10.94
CA GLY A 34 -6.65 -9.91 -11.84
C GLY A 34 -6.12 -11.16 -11.18
N ALA A 35 -6.95 -12.22 -11.25
CA ALA A 35 -6.78 -13.50 -10.59
C ALA A 35 -5.34 -13.76 -10.14
N LYS A 36 -5.14 -13.92 -8.81
CA LYS A 36 -3.91 -14.36 -8.15
C LYS A 36 -2.95 -14.97 -9.17
N GLN A 37 -1.91 -14.23 -9.54
CA GLN A 37 -0.96 -14.62 -10.59
C GLN A 37 -0.67 -16.12 -10.46
N PRO A 38 -1.02 -16.96 -11.44
CA PRO A 38 -1.00 -18.42 -11.29
C PRO A 38 0.41 -18.95 -10.98
N ARG A 39 1.44 -18.11 -11.20
CA ARG A 39 2.83 -18.40 -10.91
C ARG A 39 3.51 -17.11 -10.42
N ALA A 40 3.34 -16.76 -9.15
CA ALA A 40 4.10 -15.67 -8.51
C ALA A 40 5.62 -15.92 -8.53
N HIS A 41 6.02 -17.18 -8.74
CA HIS A 41 7.40 -17.59 -8.98
C HIS A 41 7.44 -18.44 -10.26
N GLY A 42 8.39 -18.14 -11.15
CA GLY A 42 8.63 -18.92 -12.36
C GLY A 42 9.08 -20.35 -12.05
N PRO A 43 9.19 -21.22 -13.07
CA PRO A 43 9.81 -22.53 -12.91
C PRO A 43 11.16 -22.36 -12.20
N LEU A 44 11.39 -23.12 -11.13
CA LEU A 44 12.64 -23.07 -10.37
C LEU A 44 13.71 -23.81 -11.18
N GLU A 45 14.26 -23.15 -12.20
CA GLU A 45 15.26 -23.73 -13.11
C GLU A 45 16.65 -23.88 -12.46
N SER A 46 16.84 -23.39 -11.24
CA SER A 46 18.10 -23.50 -10.51
C SER A 46 17.91 -24.04 -9.09
N ARG A 47 17.74 -25.37 -8.98
CA ARG A 47 17.95 -26.07 -7.71
C ARG A 47 19.45 -26.30 -7.55
N ARG A 48 20.10 -25.37 -6.84
CA ARG A 48 21.55 -25.45 -6.56
C ARG A 48 21.77 -26.49 -5.47
N GLU A 49 22.10 -27.71 -5.86
CA GLU A 49 22.42 -28.77 -4.91
C GLU A 49 23.82 -28.53 -4.34
N PHE A 50 23.88 -28.26 -3.03
CA PHE A 50 25.15 -28.13 -2.34
C PHE A 50 25.76 -29.53 -2.21
N ARG A 51 26.88 -29.77 -2.90
CA ARG A 51 27.69 -30.98 -2.70
C ARG A 51 28.21 -30.95 -1.26
N ARG A 52 27.55 -31.68 -0.38
CA ARG A 52 28.03 -31.91 0.99
C ARG A 52 29.29 -32.76 0.90
N LYS A 53 30.33 -32.28 1.57
CA LYS A 53 31.68 -32.84 1.51
C LYS A 53 31.81 -34.01 2.49
N SER A 54 31.35 -35.19 2.09
CA SER A 54 31.92 -36.50 2.46
C SER A 54 30.98 -37.63 2.05
N GLY A 55 31.41 -38.42 1.05
CA GLY A 55 31.28 -39.87 1.10
C GLY A 55 32.56 -40.43 1.70
#